data_AF-A0A662KFU0-F1
#
_entry.id   AF-A0A662KFU0-F1
#
_cell.length_a   1.000
_cell.length_b   1.000
_cell.length_c   1.000
_cell.angle_alpha   90.00
_cell.angle_beta   90.00
_cell.angle_gamma   90.00
#
_symmetry.space_group_name_H-M   'P 1'
#
loop_
_entity.id
_entity.type
_entity.pdbx_description
1 polymer ?
#
loop_
_entity_poly.entity_id
_entity_poly.type
_entity_poly.pdbx_seq_one_letter_code
_entity_poly.pdbx_strand_id
1 'polypeptide(L)'
;MRHTLKMYAAVLISAVLGLIGIWDGSAGAREFRFAVLGDNRSTAPVVQPLPFKWAIEELNLLNPDFVVIVGDLIRGYTSDNELLKKEWDEFDRVVATFRMPFHLVVGNHDVWDENSEQVFKDRYGKFYYSFDHKGSHFIVLDSDLTSCFQKIDEAQLDWLKGDLEAHKDAEHIFVFLHKPLWLKGDPKEDREGFPEEIADHWNQVVHPLLARHNVDAVIAGHFHYFRNDGVRDGIRYLITGGAGAPLRGERADGGYYHWIGVDVKPEQVIFTVMPTGAIMAEAGITPETLAKGGFLREKKNVVIEFLRPPDHIKFVPKHICRAVQELKIDGDLKDWTGLEPLSLDQASQVFFYGKGSPWKGPEDL
;
A
#
# COMPACT_ATOMS: atom_id res chain seq x y z
N MET A 1 -56.34 -63.45 34.00
CA MET A 1 -55.75 -63.12 35.31
C MET A 1 -54.51 -62.27 35.06
N ARG A 2 -54.42 -61.10 35.73
CA ARG A 2 -53.23 -60.48 36.37
C ARG A 2 -51.88 -60.48 35.58
N HIS A 3 -51.10 -59.42 35.39
CA HIS A 3 -50.92 -58.15 36.10
C HIS A 3 -50.16 -57.15 35.21
N THR A 4 -50.45 -55.87 35.45
CA THR A 4 -49.66 -54.64 35.26
C THR A 4 -48.15 -54.73 35.52
N LEU A 5 -47.35 -54.00 34.72
CA LEU A 5 -46.37 -53.05 35.25
C LEU A 5 -46.05 -51.91 34.26
N LYS A 6 -45.99 -50.68 34.81
CA LYS A 6 -45.78 -49.38 34.17
C LYS A 6 -44.28 -49.00 34.13
N MET A 7 -43.98 -48.04 33.23
CA MET A 7 -42.93 -47.00 33.27
C MET A 7 -41.46 -47.44 33.22
N TYR A 8 -40.68 -46.93 32.25
CA TYR A 8 -39.87 -45.70 32.23
C TYR A 8 -39.44 -45.45 30.75
N ALA A 9 -39.90 -44.38 30.09
CA ALA A 9 -39.18 -43.11 29.90
C ALA A 9 -37.85 -43.21 29.12
N ALA A 10 -37.84 -42.85 27.83
CA ALA A 10 -36.95 -41.85 27.22
C ALA A 10 -37.11 -41.84 25.68
N VAL A 11 -37.24 -40.63 25.17
CA VAL A 11 -37.37 -40.25 23.76
C VAL A 11 -36.12 -40.63 22.96
N LEU A 12 -36.28 -41.24 21.79
CA LEU A 12 -35.42 -41.05 20.62
C LEU A 12 -36.15 -41.57 19.37
N ILE A 13 -36.92 -40.68 18.75
CA ILE A 13 -37.35 -40.82 17.37
C ILE A 13 -36.11 -40.51 16.51
N SER A 14 -35.34 -41.54 16.18
CA SER A 14 -34.34 -41.45 15.11
C SER A 14 -35.08 -41.56 13.78
N ALA A 15 -35.64 -40.43 13.32
CA ALA A 15 -36.19 -40.32 11.98
C ALA A 15 -35.04 -40.30 10.96
N VAL A 16 -34.97 -41.36 10.19
CA VAL A 16 -34.29 -41.46 8.90
C VAL A 16 -34.93 -40.44 7.95
N LEU A 17 -34.29 -39.31 7.69
CA LEU A 17 -34.55 -38.44 6.53
C LEU A 17 -33.30 -37.60 6.25
N GLY A 18 -32.73 -37.71 5.03
CA GLY A 18 -31.88 -36.66 4.47
C GLY A 18 -30.44 -37.03 4.08
N LEU A 19 -30.20 -38.16 3.42
CA LEU A 19 -29.06 -38.28 2.51
C LEU A 19 -29.37 -37.57 1.19
N ILE A 20 -29.43 -36.24 1.25
CA ILE A 20 -29.19 -35.34 0.13
C ILE A 20 -28.36 -34.23 0.74
N GLY A 21 -27.04 -34.42 0.73
CA GLY A 21 -26.15 -33.28 0.83
C GLY A 21 -26.43 -32.43 -0.39
N ILE A 22 -27.27 -31.40 -0.23
CA ILE A 22 -27.27 -30.26 -1.12
C ILE A 22 -25.85 -29.74 -1.01
N TRP A 23 -25.04 -30.04 -2.03
CA TRP A 23 -23.80 -29.34 -2.24
C TRP A 23 -24.22 -27.94 -2.64
N ASP A 24 -24.40 -27.09 -1.64
CA ASP A 24 -24.47 -25.66 -1.84
C ASP A 24 -23.12 -25.25 -2.43
N GLY A 25 -23.12 -25.08 -3.74
CA GLY A 25 -21.98 -24.59 -4.51
C GLY A 25 -21.66 -23.12 -4.26
N SER A 26 -22.25 -22.46 -3.26
CA SER A 26 -21.73 -21.20 -2.76
C SER A 26 -20.52 -21.47 -1.88
N ALA A 27 -19.36 -21.59 -2.52
CA ALA A 27 -18.11 -21.23 -1.86
C ALA A 27 -18.18 -19.72 -1.60
N GLY A 28 -18.94 -19.30 -0.59
CA GLY A 28 -19.11 -17.90 -0.27
C GLY A 28 -17.75 -17.25 -0.05
N ALA A 29 -17.53 -16.13 -0.74
CA ALA A 29 -16.48 -15.15 -0.53
C ALA A 29 -15.77 -15.29 0.82
N ARG A 30 -14.54 -15.78 0.79
CA ARG A 30 -13.74 -15.92 2.01
C ARG A 30 -12.96 -14.65 2.21
N GLU A 31 -13.21 -13.94 3.29
CA GLU A 31 -12.45 -12.74 3.65
C GLU A 31 -10.93 -13.02 3.67
N PHE A 32 -10.17 -12.05 3.19
CA PHE A 32 -8.71 -12.12 3.19
C PHE A 32 -8.08 -10.75 3.14
N ARG A 33 -6.78 -10.70 3.41
CA ARG A 33 -5.99 -9.48 3.33
C ARG A 33 -4.75 -9.70 2.51
N PHE A 34 -4.45 -8.77 1.61
CA PHE A 34 -3.14 -8.68 0.98
C PHE A 34 -2.52 -7.31 1.23
N ALA A 35 -1.23 -7.18 0.98
CA ALA A 35 -0.54 -5.90 1.03
C ALA A 35 0.09 -5.55 -0.31
N VAL A 36 0.25 -4.26 -0.57
CA VAL A 36 0.92 -3.74 -1.75
C VAL A 36 2.09 -2.84 -1.33
N LEU A 37 3.26 -3.13 -1.87
CA LEU A 37 4.50 -2.37 -1.77
C LEU A 37 4.86 -1.89 -3.17
N GLY A 38 5.57 -0.77 -3.33
CA GLY A 38 6.12 -0.38 -4.63
C GLY A 38 7.34 0.52 -4.48
N ASP A 39 8.25 0.44 -5.45
CA ASP A 39 9.48 1.24 -5.52
C ASP A 39 10.35 1.05 -4.28
N ASN A 40 10.85 -0.18 -4.08
CA ASN A 40 11.71 -0.52 -2.94
C ASN A 40 13.21 -0.36 -3.20
N ARG A 41 13.64 0.00 -4.42
CA ARG A 41 15.07 0.07 -4.76
C ARG A 41 15.85 1.21 -4.09
N SER A 42 17.07 0.87 -3.66
CA SER A 42 18.03 1.84 -3.10
C SER A 42 18.74 2.68 -4.17
N THR A 43 19.29 3.83 -3.79
CA THR A 43 20.24 4.59 -4.63
C THR A 43 21.66 4.03 -4.56
N ALA A 44 22.00 3.32 -3.48
CA ALA A 44 23.26 2.62 -3.33
C ALA A 44 23.15 1.20 -3.93
N PRO A 45 24.21 0.71 -4.60
CA PRO A 45 24.21 -0.63 -5.18
C PRO A 45 24.20 -1.72 -4.09
N VAL A 46 23.62 -2.88 -4.39
CA VAL A 46 23.68 -4.12 -3.57
C VAL A 46 23.17 -3.94 -2.14
N VAL A 47 22.22 -3.02 -1.91
CA VAL A 47 21.55 -2.88 -0.62
C VAL A 47 20.08 -2.56 -0.81
N GLN A 48 19.20 -3.29 -0.11
CA GLN A 48 17.80 -2.86 0.01
C GLN A 48 17.65 -1.85 1.16
N PRO A 49 16.86 -0.78 0.98
CA PRO A 49 16.76 0.33 1.92
C PRO A 49 16.01 -0.09 3.20
N LEU A 50 16.29 0.60 4.30
CA LEU A 50 15.70 0.29 5.61
C LEU A 50 14.16 0.35 5.63
N PRO A 51 13.48 1.31 4.97
CA PRO A 51 12.02 1.31 4.90
C PRO A 51 11.45 0.01 4.33
N PHE A 52 12.07 -0.57 3.30
CA PHE A 52 11.59 -1.83 2.73
C PHE A 52 11.71 -2.97 3.74
N LYS A 53 12.87 -3.07 4.41
CA LYS A 53 13.11 -4.07 5.46
C LYS A 53 12.11 -3.91 6.62
N TRP A 54 11.83 -2.68 7.04
CA TRP A 54 10.81 -2.41 8.06
C TRP A 54 9.41 -2.80 7.59
N ALA A 55 9.03 -2.51 6.34
CA ALA A 55 7.73 -2.91 5.81
C ALA A 55 7.59 -4.45 5.84
N ILE A 56 8.64 -5.20 5.50
CA ILE A 56 8.63 -6.67 5.61
C ILE A 56 8.44 -7.12 7.07
N GLU A 57 9.15 -6.51 8.02
CA GLU A 57 8.98 -6.81 9.45
C GLU A 57 7.54 -6.54 9.93
N GLU A 58 6.93 -5.43 9.51
CA GLU A 58 5.55 -5.07 9.84
C GLU A 58 4.55 -6.04 9.23
N LEU A 59 4.74 -6.42 7.96
CA LEU A 59 3.89 -7.38 7.27
C LEU A 59 4.03 -8.78 7.86
N ASN A 60 5.23 -9.16 8.33
CA ASN A 60 5.44 -10.39 9.09
C ASN A 60 4.70 -10.44 10.43
N LEU A 61 4.41 -9.27 11.03
CA LEU A 61 3.60 -9.17 12.25
C LEU A 61 2.10 -9.20 11.93
N LEU A 62 1.67 -8.53 10.87
CA LEU A 62 0.27 -8.46 10.46
C LEU A 62 -0.21 -9.70 9.71
N ASN A 63 0.72 -10.47 9.14
CA ASN A 63 0.50 -11.73 8.46
C ASN A 63 -0.65 -11.71 7.44
N PRO A 64 -0.59 -10.84 6.41
CA PRO A 64 -1.54 -10.92 5.28
C PRO A 64 -1.38 -12.26 4.54
N ASP A 65 -2.40 -12.62 3.77
CA ASP A 65 -2.40 -13.83 2.94
C ASP A 65 -1.25 -13.83 1.92
N PHE A 66 -0.94 -12.67 1.34
CA PHE A 66 0.20 -12.46 0.44
C PHE A 66 0.53 -10.97 0.29
N VAL A 67 1.63 -10.69 -0.41
CA VAL A 67 2.10 -9.34 -0.75
C VAL A 67 2.26 -9.19 -2.27
N VAL A 68 1.95 -8.02 -2.83
CA VAL A 68 2.29 -7.67 -4.22
C VAL A 68 3.31 -6.53 -4.18
N ILE A 69 4.42 -6.66 -4.91
CA ILE A 69 5.45 -5.61 -5.01
C ILE A 69 5.42 -5.02 -6.43
N VAL A 70 5.00 -3.76 -6.56
CA VAL A 70 4.69 -3.10 -7.84
C VAL A 70 5.92 -2.45 -8.51
N GLY A 71 6.94 -3.25 -8.78
CA GLY A 71 8.10 -2.87 -9.59
C GLY A 71 9.14 -1.99 -8.90
N ASP A 72 10.24 -1.77 -9.62
CA ASP A 72 11.44 -1.07 -9.14
C ASP A 72 12.04 -1.77 -7.92
N LEU A 73 12.33 -3.06 -8.12
CA LEU A 73 12.78 -4.01 -7.12
C LEU A 73 14.29 -3.87 -6.82
N ILE A 74 15.07 -3.58 -7.86
CA ILE A 74 16.51 -3.34 -7.79
C ILE A 74 16.88 -1.94 -8.30
N ARG A 75 18.14 -1.53 -8.10
CA ARG A 75 18.63 -0.26 -8.64
C ARG A 75 18.78 -0.32 -10.16
N GLY A 76 19.26 -1.43 -10.72
CA GLY A 76 19.30 -1.65 -12.16
C GLY A 76 20.13 -0.63 -12.93
N TYR A 77 19.91 -0.57 -14.25
CA TYR A 77 20.60 0.31 -15.20
C TYR A 77 22.13 0.20 -15.15
N THR A 78 22.64 -1.02 -15.02
CA THR A 78 24.08 -1.30 -15.00
C THR A 78 24.49 -2.19 -16.17
N SER A 79 25.61 -1.87 -16.83
CA SER A 79 26.23 -2.75 -17.83
C SER A 79 27.15 -3.80 -17.20
N ASP A 80 27.39 -3.75 -15.89
CA ASP A 80 28.14 -4.75 -15.13
C ASP A 80 27.20 -5.88 -14.69
N ASN A 81 27.31 -7.04 -15.35
CA ASN A 81 26.51 -8.23 -15.06
C ASN A 81 26.76 -8.83 -13.66
N GLU A 82 27.98 -8.70 -13.12
CA GLU A 82 28.27 -9.16 -11.76
C GLU A 82 27.63 -8.24 -10.72
N LEU A 83 27.58 -6.94 -11.00
CA LEU A 83 26.82 -6.00 -10.17
C LEU A 83 25.32 -6.30 -10.24
N LEU A 84 24.74 -6.47 -11.44
CA LEU A 84 23.33 -6.81 -11.62
C LEU A 84 22.95 -8.07 -10.84
N LYS A 85 23.78 -9.11 -10.95
CA LYS A 85 23.58 -10.36 -10.20
C LYS A 85 23.55 -10.10 -8.69
N LYS A 86 24.50 -9.31 -8.16
CA LYS A 86 24.56 -8.97 -6.73
C LYS A 86 23.35 -8.16 -6.26
N GLU A 87 22.83 -7.24 -7.10
CA GLU A 87 21.63 -6.48 -6.76
C GLU A 87 20.40 -7.40 -6.63
N TRP A 88 20.23 -8.34 -7.56
CA TRP A 88 19.19 -9.37 -7.46
C TRP A 88 19.40 -10.30 -6.26
N ASP A 89 20.63 -10.76 -6.01
CA ASP A 89 20.92 -11.63 -4.86
C ASP A 89 20.61 -10.94 -3.51
N GLU A 90 20.85 -9.63 -3.39
CA GLU A 90 20.44 -8.85 -2.21
C GLU A 90 18.92 -8.71 -2.12
N PHE A 91 18.23 -8.47 -3.24
CA PHE A 91 16.76 -8.43 -3.26
C PHE A 91 16.19 -9.78 -2.80
N ASP A 92 16.62 -10.89 -3.40
CA ASP A 92 16.24 -12.26 -3.05
C ASP A 92 16.46 -12.54 -1.56
N ARG A 93 17.62 -12.19 -1.03
CA ARG A 93 17.95 -12.36 0.39
C ARG A 93 16.97 -11.62 1.31
N VAL A 94 16.51 -10.45 0.90
CA VAL A 94 15.61 -9.61 1.72
C VAL A 94 14.16 -10.08 1.60
N VAL A 95 13.66 -10.37 0.40
CA VAL A 95 12.28 -10.88 0.24
C VAL A 95 12.11 -12.31 0.77
N ALA A 96 13.18 -13.10 0.84
CA ALA A 96 13.17 -14.41 1.52
C ALA A 96 12.85 -14.33 3.03
N THR A 97 12.84 -13.12 3.62
CA THR A 97 12.44 -12.90 5.01
C THR A 97 10.93 -12.70 5.21
N PHE A 98 10.14 -12.60 4.14
CA PHE A 98 8.68 -12.66 4.24
C PHE A 98 8.23 -14.01 4.82
N ARG A 99 7.17 -13.97 5.63
CA ARG A 99 6.51 -15.16 6.21
C ARG A 99 5.26 -15.60 5.44
N MET A 100 4.92 -14.87 4.39
CA MET A 100 3.82 -15.12 3.47
C MET A 100 4.32 -15.08 2.02
N PRO A 101 3.58 -15.66 1.06
CA PRO A 101 3.89 -15.53 -0.36
C PRO A 101 3.93 -14.07 -0.82
N PHE A 102 4.69 -13.81 -1.88
CA PHE A 102 4.69 -12.52 -2.56
C PHE A 102 4.63 -12.71 -4.08
N HIS A 103 4.12 -11.69 -4.75
CA HIS A 103 3.97 -11.58 -6.19
C HIS A 103 4.70 -10.33 -6.67
N LEU A 104 5.39 -10.44 -7.79
CA LEU A 104 6.25 -9.38 -8.31
C LEU A 104 5.66 -8.81 -9.60
N VAL A 105 5.62 -7.49 -9.67
CA VAL A 105 5.43 -6.75 -10.92
C VAL A 105 6.80 -6.26 -11.35
N VAL A 106 7.10 -6.33 -12.64
CA VAL A 106 8.32 -5.74 -13.21
C VAL A 106 8.18 -4.22 -13.31
N GLY A 107 9.25 -3.49 -13.00
CA GLY A 107 9.39 -2.06 -13.27
C GLY A 107 10.56 -1.73 -14.19
N ASN A 108 10.70 -0.46 -14.57
CA ASN A 108 11.73 -0.04 -15.52
C ASN A 108 13.16 -0.23 -15.01
N HIS A 109 13.37 -0.22 -13.68
CA HIS A 109 14.68 -0.55 -13.12
C HIS A 109 15.00 -2.05 -13.16
N ASP A 110 13.99 -2.91 -13.36
CA ASP A 110 14.16 -4.37 -13.32
C ASP A 110 14.44 -4.94 -14.72
N VAL A 111 13.86 -4.31 -15.76
CA VAL A 111 13.91 -4.74 -17.17
C VAL A 111 14.12 -3.55 -18.12
N TRP A 112 15.36 -3.09 -18.29
CA TRP A 112 15.68 -1.92 -19.13
C TRP A 112 16.33 -2.26 -20.48
N ASP A 113 16.79 -3.50 -20.65
CA ASP A 113 17.38 -4.05 -21.86
C ASP A 113 17.17 -5.57 -21.95
N GLU A 114 17.52 -6.18 -23.08
CA GLU A 114 17.36 -7.63 -23.32
C GLU A 114 18.07 -8.49 -22.26
N ASN A 115 19.20 -8.03 -21.72
CA ASN A 115 19.97 -8.76 -20.73
C ASN A 115 19.27 -8.75 -19.36
N SER A 116 18.79 -7.59 -18.90
CA SER A 116 18.03 -7.48 -17.66
C SER A 116 16.69 -8.21 -17.73
N GLU A 117 16.00 -8.16 -18.88
CA GLU A 117 14.83 -9.00 -19.17
C GLU A 117 15.13 -10.49 -19.01
N GLN A 118 16.22 -10.98 -19.61
CA GLN A 118 16.60 -12.38 -19.51
C GLN A 118 16.95 -12.77 -18.06
N VAL A 119 17.65 -11.91 -17.32
CA VAL A 119 17.97 -12.15 -15.90
C VAL A 119 16.70 -12.24 -15.05
N PHE A 120 15.73 -11.34 -15.25
CA PHE A 120 14.45 -11.41 -14.54
C PHE A 120 13.71 -12.71 -14.89
N LYS A 121 13.64 -13.04 -16.17
CA LYS A 121 12.95 -14.24 -16.67
C LYS A 121 13.56 -15.53 -16.15
N ASP A 122 14.88 -15.62 -16.06
CA ASP A 122 15.57 -16.78 -15.50
C ASP A 122 15.31 -16.95 -14.00
N ARG A 123 15.08 -15.84 -13.27
CA ARG A 123 14.81 -15.86 -11.82
C ARG A 123 13.33 -16.07 -11.47
N TYR A 124 12.43 -15.35 -12.11
CA TYR A 124 11.01 -15.27 -11.72
C TYR A 124 10.03 -15.70 -12.81
N GLY A 125 10.51 -15.91 -14.05
CA GLY A 125 9.68 -16.41 -15.14
C GLY A 125 8.98 -15.31 -15.93
N LYS A 126 7.66 -15.19 -15.78
CA LYS A 126 6.82 -14.36 -16.65
C LYS A 126 6.82 -12.90 -16.20
N PHE A 127 6.75 -11.97 -17.15
CA PHE A 127 6.61 -10.53 -16.88
C PHE A 127 5.17 -10.11 -16.57
N TYR A 128 4.20 -10.77 -17.20
CA TYR A 128 2.78 -10.64 -16.93
C TYR A 128 2.17 -12.03 -16.72
N TYR A 129 1.24 -12.12 -15.78
CA TYR A 129 0.59 -13.37 -15.36
C TYR A 129 -0.62 -13.06 -14.50
N SER A 130 -1.41 -14.09 -14.18
CA SER A 130 -2.53 -13.97 -13.26
C SER A 130 -2.52 -15.11 -12.24
N PHE A 131 -3.24 -14.92 -11.14
CA PHE A 131 -3.45 -15.95 -10.12
C PHE A 131 -4.78 -15.72 -9.39
N ASP A 132 -5.33 -16.81 -8.86
CA ASP A 132 -6.57 -16.77 -8.08
C ASP A 132 -6.27 -16.89 -6.60
N HIS A 133 -7.03 -16.15 -5.79
CA HIS A 133 -7.03 -16.31 -4.34
C HIS A 133 -8.43 -16.11 -3.79
N LYS A 134 -8.97 -17.15 -3.15
CA LYS A 134 -10.25 -17.10 -2.41
C LYS A 134 -11.44 -16.50 -3.18
N GLY A 135 -11.56 -16.82 -4.47
CA GLY A 135 -12.66 -16.34 -5.32
C GLY A 135 -12.40 -14.99 -5.99
N SER A 136 -11.27 -14.35 -5.69
CA SER A 136 -10.79 -13.16 -6.36
C SER A 136 -9.67 -13.49 -7.35
N HIS A 137 -9.55 -12.66 -8.38
CA HIS A 137 -8.59 -12.82 -9.47
C HIS A 137 -7.60 -11.65 -9.49
N PHE A 138 -6.31 -11.95 -9.66
CA PHE A 138 -5.22 -10.99 -9.58
C PHE A 138 -4.41 -11.03 -10.87
N ILE A 139 -4.30 -9.88 -11.53
CA ILE A 139 -3.65 -9.73 -12.83
C ILE A 139 -2.42 -8.85 -12.66
N VAL A 140 -1.26 -9.39 -13.00
CA VAL A 140 0.00 -8.65 -13.09
C VAL A 140 0.29 -8.38 -14.56
N LEU A 141 0.42 -7.10 -14.90
CA LEU A 141 0.78 -6.61 -16.22
C LEU A 141 2.20 -6.06 -16.22
N ASP A 142 2.82 -6.13 -17.38
CA ASP A 142 4.10 -5.51 -17.67
C ASP A 142 3.88 -4.20 -18.44
N SER A 143 4.30 -3.08 -17.85
CA SER A 143 4.26 -1.74 -18.45
C SER A 143 5.59 -1.29 -19.06
N ASP A 144 6.61 -2.14 -19.02
CA ASP A 144 8.02 -1.80 -19.17
C ASP A 144 8.78 -2.69 -20.17
N LEU A 145 8.07 -3.59 -20.87
CA LEU A 145 8.60 -4.35 -22.01
C LEU A 145 9.50 -3.47 -22.88
N THR A 146 10.77 -3.84 -23.04
CA THR A 146 11.74 -3.04 -23.81
C THR A 146 11.35 -2.98 -25.29
N SER A 147 10.63 -4.00 -25.78
CA SER A 147 10.04 -4.05 -27.12
C SER A 147 8.86 -3.10 -27.31
N CYS A 148 8.21 -2.66 -26.24
CA CYS A 148 7.03 -1.78 -26.26
C CYS A 148 7.04 -0.84 -25.06
N PHE A 149 7.99 0.10 -25.06
CA PHE A 149 8.20 1.02 -23.95
C PHE A 149 6.89 1.74 -23.58
N GLN A 150 6.47 1.58 -22.31
CA GLN A 150 5.32 2.28 -21.72
C GLN A 150 3.96 1.93 -22.35
N LYS A 151 3.75 0.72 -22.89
CA LYS A 151 2.44 0.30 -23.42
C LYS A 151 2.15 -1.18 -23.11
N ILE A 152 0.86 -1.50 -23.03
CA ILE A 152 0.40 -2.88 -23.14
C ILE A 152 0.38 -3.22 -24.63
N ASP A 153 1.27 -4.09 -25.07
CA ASP A 153 1.33 -4.50 -26.47
C ASP A 153 0.12 -5.37 -26.88
N GLU A 154 -0.04 -5.62 -28.18
CA GLU A 154 -1.19 -6.38 -28.69
C GLU A 154 -1.24 -7.81 -28.12
N ALA A 155 -0.08 -8.45 -27.94
CA ALA A 155 0.00 -9.81 -27.43
C ALA A 155 -0.46 -9.89 -25.96
N GLN A 156 0.02 -8.97 -25.12
CA GLN A 156 -0.41 -8.86 -23.73
C GLN A 156 -1.86 -8.43 -23.61
N LEU A 157 -2.34 -7.53 -24.49
CA LEU A 157 -3.74 -7.11 -24.53
C LEU A 157 -4.67 -8.28 -24.91
N ASP A 158 -4.29 -9.10 -25.88
CA ASP A 158 -5.07 -10.27 -26.27
C ASP A 158 -5.06 -11.37 -25.19
N TRP A 159 -3.92 -11.56 -24.53
CA TRP A 159 -3.85 -12.39 -23.33
C TRP A 159 -4.79 -11.89 -22.23
N LEU A 160 -4.76 -10.58 -21.93
CA LEU A 160 -5.60 -9.95 -20.92
C LEU A 160 -7.10 -10.11 -21.22
N LYS A 161 -7.51 -9.98 -22.49
CA LYS A 161 -8.92 -10.23 -22.89
C LYS A 161 -9.34 -11.67 -22.57
N GLY A 162 -8.50 -12.64 -22.90
CA GLY A 162 -8.78 -14.05 -22.65
C GLY A 162 -8.82 -14.38 -21.16
N ASP A 163 -7.88 -13.82 -20.39
CA ASP A 163 -7.78 -13.98 -18.95
C ASP A 163 -9.00 -13.40 -18.22
N LEU A 164 -9.40 -12.17 -18.57
CA LEU A 164 -10.61 -11.53 -18.02
C LEU A 164 -11.90 -12.29 -18.36
N GLU A 165 -12.06 -12.77 -19.60
CA GLU A 165 -13.24 -13.54 -19.99
C GLU A 165 -13.31 -14.88 -19.23
N ALA A 166 -12.16 -15.52 -18.99
CA ALA A 166 -12.08 -16.77 -18.23
C ALA A 166 -12.42 -16.60 -16.75
N HIS A 167 -12.21 -15.39 -16.19
CA HIS A 167 -12.44 -15.09 -14.77
C HIS A 167 -13.53 -14.04 -14.55
N LYS A 168 -14.44 -13.85 -15.50
CA LYS A 168 -15.55 -12.89 -15.42
C LYS A 168 -16.52 -13.12 -14.24
N ASP A 169 -16.51 -14.34 -13.68
CA ASP A 169 -17.32 -14.75 -12.53
C ASP A 169 -16.55 -14.60 -11.20
N ALA A 170 -15.32 -14.07 -11.21
CA ALA A 170 -14.58 -13.74 -10.00
C ALA A 170 -15.32 -12.66 -9.19
N GLU A 171 -15.30 -12.80 -7.86
CA GLU A 171 -15.99 -11.85 -6.97
C GLU A 171 -15.31 -10.48 -6.96
N HIS A 172 -13.98 -10.48 -7.03
CA HIS A 172 -13.17 -9.28 -7.16
C HIS A 172 -12.04 -9.51 -8.16
N ILE A 173 -11.69 -8.47 -8.91
CA ILE A 173 -10.55 -8.49 -9.83
C ILE A 173 -9.63 -7.30 -9.56
N PHE A 174 -8.35 -7.57 -9.38
CA PHE A 174 -7.31 -6.57 -9.15
C PHE A 174 -6.26 -6.60 -10.25
N VAL A 175 -5.85 -5.43 -10.73
CA VAL A 175 -4.81 -5.27 -11.75
C VAL A 175 -3.63 -4.51 -11.18
N PHE A 176 -2.42 -5.02 -11.43
CA PHE A 176 -1.16 -4.43 -10.98
C PHE A 176 -0.25 -4.21 -12.17
N LEU A 177 0.42 -3.07 -12.20
CA LEU A 177 1.43 -2.71 -13.20
C LEU A 177 2.39 -1.69 -12.58
N HIS A 178 3.60 -1.53 -13.09
CA HIS A 178 4.52 -0.59 -12.45
C HIS A 178 4.20 0.87 -12.81
N LYS A 179 4.07 1.19 -14.09
CA LYS A 179 3.79 2.56 -14.55
C LYS A 179 2.29 2.87 -14.59
N PRO A 180 1.85 4.03 -14.08
CA PRO A 180 0.44 4.41 -14.09
C PRO A 180 0.00 4.91 -15.48
N LEU A 181 -0.18 3.96 -16.42
CA LEU A 181 -0.46 4.23 -17.83
C LEU A 181 -1.78 4.98 -18.09
N TRP A 182 -2.63 5.20 -17.08
CA TRP A 182 -3.86 5.99 -17.23
C TRP A 182 -3.64 7.51 -17.23
N LEU A 183 -2.45 7.98 -16.86
CA LEU A 183 -2.14 9.39 -16.69
C LEU A 183 -1.46 9.98 -17.94
N LYS A 184 -1.95 11.15 -18.38
CA LYS A 184 -1.34 12.00 -19.43
C LYS A 184 -0.06 12.73 -18.95
N GLY A 185 0.70 12.10 -18.06
CA GLY A 185 1.85 12.67 -17.35
C GLY A 185 1.65 12.84 -15.84
N ASP A 186 2.76 13.00 -15.10
CA ASP A 186 2.72 13.38 -13.68
C ASP A 186 2.85 14.92 -13.54
N PRO A 187 1.87 15.61 -12.92
CA PRO A 187 2.00 17.03 -12.61
C PRO A 187 3.22 17.40 -11.73
N LYS A 188 3.87 16.42 -11.07
CA LYS A 188 5.07 16.65 -10.24
C LYS A 188 6.39 16.32 -10.94
N GLU A 189 6.40 15.69 -12.11
CA GLU A 189 7.66 15.23 -12.72
C GLU A 189 8.35 16.25 -13.62
N ASP A 190 7.67 17.28 -14.15
CA ASP A 190 8.23 18.43 -14.93
C ASP A 190 9.35 18.09 -15.95
N ARG A 191 9.44 16.81 -16.34
CA ARG A 191 10.35 16.19 -17.29
C ARG A 191 9.50 15.18 -18.04
N GLU A 192 9.00 15.61 -19.19
CA GLU A 192 8.28 14.78 -20.17
C GLU A 192 7.48 13.65 -19.53
N GLY A 193 6.30 13.99 -18.99
CA GLY A 193 5.33 12.98 -18.58
C GLY A 193 5.05 12.00 -19.73
N PHE A 194 4.42 10.86 -19.41
CA PHE A 194 4.04 9.88 -20.44
C PHE A 194 3.43 10.57 -21.66
N PRO A 195 3.96 10.34 -22.89
CA PRO A 195 3.37 10.87 -24.11
C PRO A 195 1.86 10.67 -24.13
N GLU A 196 1.11 11.67 -24.63
CA GLU A 196 -0.35 11.66 -24.57
C GLU A 196 -0.95 10.39 -25.20
N GLU A 197 -0.28 9.83 -26.22
CA GLU A 197 -0.70 8.61 -26.90
C GLU A 197 -0.66 7.35 -26.01
N ILE A 198 0.21 7.31 -25.00
CA ILE A 198 0.29 6.19 -24.04
C ILE A 198 -0.94 6.20 -23.14
N ALA A 199 -1.24 7.36 -22.57
CA ALA A 199 -2.42 7.56 -21.75
C ALA A 199 -3.71 7.31 -22.55
N ASP A 200 -3.75 7.74 -23.81
CA ASP A 200 -4.88 7.50 -24.69
C ASP A 200 -5.08 6.01 -24.96
N HIS A 201 -4.02 5.23 -25.20
CA HIS A 201 -4.15 3.78 -25.37
C HIS A 201 -4.78 3.12 -24.14
N TRP A 202 -4.28 3.41 -22.94
CA TRP A 202 -4.89 2.88 -21.71
C TRP A 202 -6.35 3.31 -21.58
N ASN A 203 -6.62 4.61 -21.71
CA ASN A 203 -7.94 5.18 -21.44
C ASN A 203 -8.99 4.78 -22.49
N GLN A 204 -8.60 4.53 -23.73
CA GLN A 204 -9.52 4.21 -24.83
C GLN A 204 -9.64 2.70 -25.09
N VAL A 205 -8.64 1.90 -24.73
CA VAL A 205 -8.59 0.46 -25.05
C VAL A 205 -8.63 -0.40 -23.80
N VAL A 206 -7.66 -0.22 -22.89
CA VAL A 206 -7.51 -1.09 -21.71
C VAL A 206 -8.58 -0.80 -20.67
N HIS A 207 -8.78 0.46 -20.30
CA HIS A 207 -9.76 0.84 -19.28
C HIS A 207 -11.19 0.37 -19.58
N PRO A 208 -11.75 0.56 -20.79
CA PRO A 208 -13.07 0.04 -21.12
C PRO A 208 -13.16 -1.50 -21.12
N LEU A 209 -12.04 -2.20 -21.36
CA LEU A 209 -11.97 -3.65 -21.19
C LEU A 209 -12.08 -4.03 -19.71
N LEU A 210 -11.31 -3.38 -18.83
CA LEU A 210 -11.36 -3.61 -17.38
C LEU A 210 -12.75 -3.30 -16.80
N ALA A 211 -13.35 -2.18 -17.23
CA ALA A 211 -14.66 -1.75 -16.73
C ALA A 211 -15.77 -2.75 -17.07
N ARG A 212 -15.73 -3.35 -18.27
CA ARG A 212 -16.69 -4.39 -18.68
C ARG A 212 -16.60 -5.68 -17.87
N HIS A 213 -15.48 -5.92 -17.18
CA HIS A 213 -15.26 -7.09 -16.34
C HIS A 213 -15.30 -6.74 -14.84
N ASN A 214 -15.84 -5.57 -14.47
CA ASN A 214 -16.01 -5.14 -13.08
C ASN A 214 -14.72 -5.18 -12.24
N VAL A 215 -13.59 -4.82 -12.83
CA VAL A 215 -12.32 -4.71 -12.08
C VAL A 215 -12.47 -3.72 -10.91
N ASP A 216 -12.06 -4.12 -9.70
CA ASP A 216 -12.20 -3.31 -8.49
C ASP A 216 -11.13 -2.23 -8.39
N ALA A 217 -9.88 -2.57 -8.73
CA ALA A 217 -8.78 -1.63 -8.64
C ALA A 217 -7.64 -1.92 -9.62
N VAL A 218 -6.99 -0.84 -10.04
CA VAL A 218 -5.71 -0.81 -10.75
C VAL A 218 -4.70 -0.11 -9.85
N ILE A 219 -3.58 -0.77 -9.57
CA ILE A 219 -2.59 -0.31 -8.60
C ILE A 219 -1.21 -0.26 -9.25
N ALA A 220 -0.54 0.89 -9.18
CA ALA A 220 0.78 1.12 -9.77
C ALA A 220 1.79 1.74 -8.80
N GLY A 221 3.05 1.85 -9.23
CA GLY A 221 4.17 2.47 -8.51
C GLY A 221 4.75 3.66 -9.27
N HIS A 222 6.06 3.65 -9.49
CA HIS A 222 6.86 4.52 -10.37
C HIS A 222 7.09 5.96 -9.88
N PHE A 223 6.07 6.63 -9.34
CA PHE A 223 6.18 8.06 -9.00
C PHE A 223 6.76 8.34 -7.60
N HIS A 224 7.07 7.29 -6.83
CA HIS A 224 7.63 7.36 -5.48
C HIS A 224 6.83 8.18 -4.44
N TYR A 225 5.50 8.17 -4.54
CA TYR A 225 4.60 8.73 -3.51
C TYR A 225 3.29 7.93 -3.46
N PHE A 226 2.47 8.17 -2.43
CA PHE A 226 1.09 7.68 -2.41
C PHE A 226 0.16 8.65 -3.13
N ARG A 227 -0.70 8.13 -4.01
CA ARG A 227 -1.78 8.91 -4.62
C ARG A 227 -2.99 8.04 -4.91
N ASN A 228 -4.17 8.59 -4.64
CA ASN A 228 -5.45 7.99 -5.00
C ASN A 228 -6.10 8.87 -6.06
N ASP A 229 -6.19 8.36 -7.28
CA ASP A 229 -6.77 9.07 -8.43
C ASP A 229 -8.30 8.93 -8.51
N GLY A 230 -8.92 8.34 -7.49
CA GLY A 230 -10.36 8.18 -7.37
C GLY A 230 -10.87 6.90 -8.04
N VAL A 231 -12.17 6.90 -8.33
CA VAL A 231 -12.88 5.78 -8.92
C VAL A 231 -13.44 6.21 -10.27
N ARG A 232 -13.16 5.43 -11.33
CA ARG A 232 -13.67 5.64 -12.69
C ARG A 232 -14.32 4.35 -13.18
N ASP A 233 -15.61 4.43 -13.53
CA ASP A 233 -16.41 3.29 -13.99
C ASP A 233 -16.32 2.05 -13.08
N GLY A 234 -16.37 2.30 -11.76
CA GLY A 234 -16.27 1.26 -10.72
C GLY A 234 -14.83 0.90 -10.32
N ILE A 235 -13.83 1.26 -11.12
CA ILE A 235 -12.42 0.89 -10.89
C ILE A 235 -11.71 1.98 -10.08
N ARG A 236 -11.09 1.60 -8.95
CA ARG A 236 -10.21 2.48 -8.17
C ARG A 236 -8.80 2.53 -8.76
N TYR A 237 -8.22 3.72 -8.89
CA TYR A 237 -6.83 3.89 -9.37
C TYR A 237 -5.92 4.39 -8.25
N LEU A 238 -4.87 3.63 -7.95
CA LEU A 238 -3.93 3.93 -6.87
C LEU A 238 -2.48 3.91 -7.37
N ILE A 239 -1.67 4.79 -6.79
CA ILE A 239 -0.21 4.83 -6.95
C ILE A 239 0.44 4.67 -5.58
N THR A 240 1.39 3.75 -5.46
CA THR A 240 2.10 3.42 -4.22
C THR A 240 3.59 3.16 -4.47
N GLY A 241 4.37 4.25 -4.53
CA GLY A 241 5.83 4.17 -4.63
C GLY A 241 6.56 4.42 -3.31
N GLY A 242 6.04 3.86 -2.22
CA GLY A 242 6.46 4.19 -0.86
C GLY A 242 7.43 3.23 -0.19
N ALA A 243 7.86 2.16 -0.84
CA ALA A 243 8.47 1.03 -0.13
C ALA A 243 9.95 1.21 0.19
N GLY A 244 10.64 2.22 -0.36
CA GLY A 244 12.00 2.54 0.08
C GLY A 244 12.87 3.36 -0.86
N ALA A 245 12.45 3.54 -2.12
CA ALA A 245 13.08 4.47 -3.05
C ALA A 245 13.02 5.92 -2.52
N PRO A 246 13.95 6.82 -2.93
CA PRO A 246 13.86 8.24 -2.63
C PRO A 246 12.52 8.79 -3.08
N LEU A 247 11.77 9.28 -2.10
CA LEU A 247 10.42 9.80 -2.27
C LEU A 247 10.43 11.06 -3.11
N ARG A 248 9.33 11.29 -3.83
CA ARG A 248 9.08 12.56 -4.53
C ARG A 248 8.00 13.36 -3.81
N GLY A 249 8.18 14.67 -3.74
CA GLY A 249 7.27 15.60 -3.08
C GLY A 249 7.39 15.62 -1.56
N GLU A 250 6.62 16.51 -0.93
CA GLU A 250 6.56 16.59 0.54
C GLU A 250 5.63 15.52 1.12
N ARG A 251 5.73 15.27 2.43
CA ARG A 251 4.84 14.34 3.14
C ARG A 251 3.37 14.68 2.95
N ALA A 252 3.03 15.97 2.99
CA ALA A 252 1.66 16.45 2.80
C ALA A 252 1.07 16.07 1.42
N ASP A 253 1.95 15.87 0.44
CA ASP A 253 1.57 15.51 -0.94
C ASP A 253 1.69 14.00 -1.22
N GLY A 254 1.83 13.16 -0.19
CA GLY A 254 1.99 11.70 -0.32
C GLY A 254 3.44 11.21 -0.32
N GLY A 255 4.43 12.10 -0.19
CA GLY A 255 5.86 11.79 -0.17
C GLY A 255 6.33 11.25 1.19
N TYR A 256 5.88 10.06 1.56
CA TYR A 256 6.32 9.35 2.77
C TYR A 256 6.43 7.85 2.51
N TYR A 257 7.29 7.16 3.26
CA TYR A 257 7.40 5.71 3.15
C TYR A 257 6.12 5.05 3.66
N HIS A 258 5.55 4.16 2.86
CA HIS A 258 4.29 3.52 3.14
C HIS A 258 4.15 2.19 2.40
N TRP A 259 3.11 1.46 2.80
CA TRP A 259 2.57 0.32 2.09
C TRP A 259 1.04 0.32 2.21
N ILE A 260 0.33 -0.35 1.31
CA ILE A 260 -1.14 -0.41 1.33
C ILE A 260 -1.59 -1.77 1.84
N GLY A 261 -2.43 -1.81 2.87
CA GLY A 261 -3.19 -2.99 3.25
C GLY A 261 -4.54 -3.01 2.54
N VAL A 262 -4.92 -4.17 1.98
CA VAL A 262 -6.18 -4.35 1.28
C VAL A 262 -6.96 -5.47 1.94
N ASP A 263 -8.06 -5.12 2.60
CA ASP A 263 -9.03 -6.08 3.13
C ASP A 263 -10.10 -6.34 2.08
N VAL A 264 -10.24 -7.61 1.68
CA VAL A 264 -11.22 -8.06 0.68
C VAL A 264 -12.31 -8.84 1.40
N LYS A 265 -13.54 -8.36 1.25
CA LYS A 265 -14.76 -8.96 1.79
C LYS A 265 -15.81 -9.06 0.68
N PRO A 266 -16.75 -10.02 0.74
CA PRO A 266 -17.78 -10.25 -0.27
C PRO A 266 -18.44 -9.00 -0.89
N GLU A 267 -18.71 -7.98 -0.07
CA GLU A 267 -19.43 -6.78 -0.50
C GLU A 267 -18.54 -5.52 -0.49
N GLN A 268 -17.28 -5.64 -0.09
CA GLN A 268 -16.43 -4.47 0.17
C GLN A 268 -14.95 -4.78 0.07
N VAL A 269 -14.24 -3.91 -0.65
CA VAL A 269 -12.77 -3.81 -0.61
C VAL A 269 -12.35 -2.55 0.14
N ILE A 270 -11.51 -2.69 1.16
CA ILE A 270 -11.01 -1.58 1.98
C ILE A 270 -9.51 -1.42 1.77
N PHE A 271 -9.10 -0.23 1.35
CA PHE A 271 -7.69 0.13 1.15
C PHE A 271 -7.23 1.02 2.32
N THR A 272 -6.18 0.60 3.01
CA THR A 272 -5.57 1.34 4.13
C THR A 272 -4.12 1.65 3.82
N VAL A 273 -3.74 2.93 3.86
CA VAL A 273 -2.34 3.35 3.68
C VAL A 273 -1.65 3.36 5.04
N MET A 274 -0.58 2.60 5.16
CA MET A 274 0.16 2.42 6.40
C MET A 274 1.54 3.05 6.26
N PRO A 275 1.85 4.13 7.01
CA PRO A 275 3.19 4.67 7.06
C PRO A 275 4.17 3.61 7.59
N THR A 276 5.25 3.38 6.85
CA THR A 276 6.28 2.42 7.24
C THR A 276 6.96 2.85 8.53
N GLY A 277 7.13 1.90 9.44
CA GLY A 277 7.72 2.10 10.75
C GLY A 277 6.69 2.29 11.88
N ALA A 278 5.39 2.36 11.57
CA ALA A 278 4.32 2.56 12.53
C ALA A 278 3.91 1.29 13.30
N ILE A 279 4.25 0.09 12.81
CA ILE A 279 3.90 -1.19 13.44
C ILE A 279 5.12 -1.77 14.13
N MET A 280 4.91 -2.31 15.33
CA MET A 280 5.96 -2.82 16.21
C MET A 280 5.49 -4.08 16.92
N ALA A 281 6.42 -5.01 17.15
CA ALA A 281 6.17 -6.14 18.01
C ALA A 281 6.06 -5.66 19.47
N GLU A 282 5.04 -6.15 20.19
CA GLU A 282 4.84 -5.85 21.61
C GLU A 282 6.09 -6.19 22.44
N ALA A 283 6.72 -7.34 22.16
CA ALA A 283 7.95 -7.77 22.81
C ALA A 283 9.15 -6.81 22.62
N GLY A 284 9.11 -5.89 21.66
CA GLY A 284 10.13 -4.85 21.47
C GLY A 284 9.96 -3.65 22.40
N ILE A 285 8.78 -3.49 23.01
CA ILE A 285 8.44 -2.41 23.93
C ILE A 285 8.65 -2.91 25.36
N THR A 286 9.83 -2.69 25.89
CA THR A 286 10.24 -3.11 27.23
C THR A 286 10.61 -1.89 28.08
N PRO A 287 10.61 -2.00 29.42
CA PRO A 287 11.13 -0.94 30.27
C PRO A 287 12.54 -0.50 29.86
N GLU A 288 13.39 -1.43 29.44
CA GLU A 288 14.75 -1.17 29.00
C GLU A 288 14.81 -0.39 27.68
N THR A 289 13.96 -0.71 26.69
CA THR A 289 13.93 0.02 25.41
C THR A 289 13.31 1.40 25.56
N LEU A 290 12.32 1.56 26.44
CA LEU A 290 11.73 2.85 26.80
C LEU A 290 12.71 3.74 27.56
N ALA A 291 13.46 3.18 28.52
CA ALA A 291 14.45 3.92 29.32
C ALA A 291 15.59 4.51 28.47
N LYS A 292 15.90 3.89 27.32
CA LYS A 292 16.88 4.42 26.36
C LYS A 292 16.39 5.69 25.62
N GLY A 293 15.12 6.10 25.79
CA GLY A 293 14.55 7.33 25.22
C GLY A 293 14.55 7.41 23.68
N GLY A 294 14.97 6.33 23.02
CA GLY A 294 15.22 6.25 21.59
C GLY A 294 14.22 5.40 20.82
N PHE A 295 13.35 4.65 21.52
CA PHE A 295 12.48 3.64 20.92
C PHE A 295 11.60 4.19 19.77
N LEU A 296 11.08 5.42 19.91
CA LEU A 296 10.37 6.13 18.83
C LEU A 296 11.26 7.12 18.04
N ARG A 297 12.45 7.48 18.55
CA ARG A 297 13.37 8.43 17.90
C ARG A 297 14.21 7.79 16.79
N GLU A 298 14.47 6.48 16.84
CA GLU A 298 15.17 5.77 15.77
C GLU A 298 14.32 5.61 14.51
N LYS A 299 12.98 5.61 14.66
CA LYS A 299 12.00 5.63 13.55
C LYS A 299 11.45 7.04 13.28
N LYS A 300 12.31 8.06 13.30
CA LYS A 300 12.03 9.51 13.16
C LYS A 300 11.11 9.96 12.00
N ASN A 301 10.66 9.06 11.14
CA ASN A 301 9.66 9.32 10.10
C ASN A 301 8.21 9.04 10.54
N VAL A 302 7.97 8.53 11.75
CA VAL A 302 6.62 8.48 12.34
C VAL A 302 6.39 9.75 13.17
N VAL A 303 6.38 10.91 12.51
CA VAL A 303 5.68 12.07 13.08
C VAL A 303 4.19 11.77 12.90
N ILE A 304 3.53 11.36 13.98
CA ILE A 304 2.07 11.37 14.06
C ILE A 304 1.67 12.84 14.19
N GLU A 305 1.68 13.59 13.09
CA GLU A 305 0.78 14.72 12.99
C GLU A 305 -0.61 14.12 12.84
N PHE A 306 -1.45 14.34 13.84
CA PHE A 306 -2.86 14.01 13.76
C PHE A 306 -3.41 14.68 12.49
N LEU A 307 -3.67 13.88 11.45
CA LEU A 307 -4.53 14.30 10.35
C LEU A 307 -5.79 14.84 11.02
N ARG A 308 -6.05 16.15 10.88
CA ARG A 308 -7.33 16.71 11.31
C ARG A 308 -8.40 15.84 10.67
N PRO A 309 -9.33 15.27 11.45
CA PRO A 309 -10.48 14.66 10.83
C PRO A 309 -11.19 15.74 10.00
N PRO A 310 -11.75 15.39 8.84
CA PRO A 310 -12.48 16.36 8.03
C PRO A 310 -13.61 16.99 8.87
N ASP A 311 -13.94 18.25 8.59
CA ASP A 311 -14.74 19.17 9.45
C ASP A 311 -16.13 18.65 9.89
N HIS A 312 -16.56 17.51 9.37
CA HIS A 312 -17.82 16.84 9.70
C HIS A 312 -17.73 15.81 10.84
N ILE A 313 -16.55 15.41 11.32
CA ILE A 313 -16.40 14.51 12.47
C ILE A 313 -16.11 15.32 13.74
N LYS A 314 -17.17 15.72 14.44
CA LYS A 314 -17.07 16.32 15.78
C LYS A 314 -17.22 15.24 16.85
N PHE A 315 -16.17 14.48 17.17
CA PHE A 315 -15.94 13.90 18.50
C PHE A 315 -14.63 13.09 18.56
N VAL A 316 -13.66 13.53 19.38
CA VAL A 316 -12.67 12.65 20.01
C VAL A 316 -12.45 13.17 21.44
N PRO A 317 -12.65 12.37 22.50
CA PRO A 317 -12.42 12.79 23.88
C PRO A 317 -10.96 13.18 24.15
N LYS A 318 -10.75 14.33 24.79
CA LYS A 318 -9.45 14.86 25.24
C LYS A 318 -8.85 14.03 26.38
N HIS A 319 -8.35 12.83 26.14
CA HIS A 319 -7.39 12.22 27.06
C HIS A 319 -6.47 11.30 26.26
N ILE A 320 -5.26 11.77 25.92
CA ILE A 320 -4.00 11.02 25.92
C ILE A 320 -2.85 11.98 25.56
N CYS A 321 -1.78 11.90 26.38
CA CYS A 321 -0.45 12.48 26.22
C CYS A 321 -0.26 13.99 26.41
N ARG A 322 -0.30 14.41 27.67
CA ARG A 322 0.48 15.53 28.21
C ARG A 322 1.88 14.99 28.55
N ALA A 323 2.89 15.26 27.73
CA ALA A 323 4.29 15.17 28.15
C ALA A 323 4.72 16.56 28.61
N VAL A 324 5.03 16.62 29.89
CA VAL A 324 5.41 17.79 30.68
C VAL A 324 6.76 18.31 30.19
N GLN A 325 6.83 19.57 29.74
CA GLN A 325 8.01 20.38 29.99
C GLN A 325 7.75 21.09 31.32
N GLU A 326 8.51 20.76 32.36
CA GLU A 326 8.69 21.69 33.47
C GLU A 326 9.44 22.89 32.90
N LEU A 327 8.71 23.96 32.57
CA LEU A 327 9.29 25.28 32.43
C LEU A 327 9.63 25.76 33.84
N LYS A 328 10.90 25.60 34.23
CA LYS A 328 11.46 26.35 35.36
C LYS A 328 11.57 27.81 34.94
N ILE A 329 10.67 28.63 35.47
CA ILE A 329 10.78 30.08 35.43
C ILE A 329 11.47 30.46 36.74
N ASP A 330 12.73 30.89 36.67
CA ASP A 330 13.41 31.46 37.84
C ASP A 330 12.94 32.92 38.01
N GLY A 331 12.15 33.17 39.06
CA GLY A 331 11.64 34.49 39.46
C GLY A 331 10.40 34.37 40.37
N ASP A 332 10.21 35.30 41.31
CA ASP A 332 8.99 35.34 42.13
C ASP A 332 7.83 35.85 41.26
N LEU A 333 6.79 35.03 41.10
CA LEU A 333 5.60 35.33 40.29
C LEU A 333 4.86 36.61 40.71
N LYS A 334 5.16 37.14 41.90
CA LYS A 334 4.59 38.40 42.42
C LYS A 334 5.16 39.65 41.75
N ASP A 335 6.30 39.54 41.08
CA ASP A 335 6.96 40.66 40.38
C ASP A 335 6.46 40.82 38.94
N TRP A 336 5.59 39.93 38.48
CA TRP A 336 5.05 39.91 37.12
C TRP A 336 3.75 40.73 37.08
N THR A 337 3.83 41.96 36.57
CA THR A 337 2.66 42.83 36.39
C THR A 337 2.29 42.94 34.91
N GLY A 338 0.99 42.98 34.60
CA GLY A 338 0.48 43.21 33.23
C GLY A 338 0.06 41.97 32.42
N LEU A 339 -0.12 40.80 33.04
CA LEU A 339 -0.69 39.63 32.35
C LEU A 339 -2.21 39.57 32.53
N GLU A 340 -2.96 39.75 31.44
CA GLU A 340 -4.39 39.42 31.40
C GLU A 340 -4.63 37.99 30.87
N PRO A 341 -5.65 37.27 31.37
CA PRO A 341 -5.97 35.93 30.89
C PRO A 341 -6.52 35.97 29.46
N LEU A 342 -5.88 35.27 28.53
CA LEU A 342 -6.34 35.15 27.14
C LEU A 342 -7.64 34.33 27.06
N SER A 343 -8.77 35.01 26.81
CA SER A 343 -10.00 34.39 26.30
C SER A 343 -9.97 34.40 24.77
N LEU A 344 -10.05 33.25 24.11
CA LEU A 344 -10.17 33.18 22.65
C LEU A 344 -11.55 32.64 22.27
N ASP A 345 -12.39 33.53 21.73
CA ASP A 345 -13.56 33.21 20.92
C ASP A 345 -13.30 33.61 19.45
N GLN A 346 -14.04 32.96 18.56
CA GLN A 346 -13.87 32.75 17.12
C GLN A 346 -13.71 34.01 16.25
N ALA A 347 -12.76 33.96 15.30
CA ALA A 347 -12.99 34.14 13.85
C ALA A 347 -11.66 34.37 13.10
N SER A 348 -11.33 33.40 12.23
CA SER A 348 -10.63 33.57 10.93
C SER A 348 -9.48 34.58 10.82
N GLN A 349 -8.23 34.11 10.68
CA GLN A 349 -7.28 34.65 9.69
C GLN A 349 -6.34 33.55 9.14
N VAL A 350 -6.34 33.43 7.82
CA VAL A 350 -5.42 32.66 6.96
C VAL A 350 -4.31 33.62 6.53
N PHE A 351 -3.04 33.20 6.53
CA PHE A 351 -1.99 33.92 5.82
C PHE A 351 -1.22 32.96 4.90
N PHE A 352 -1.27 33.24 3.60
CA PHE A 352 -0.38 32.69 2.56
C PHE A 352 0.90 33.53 2.52
N TYR A 353 2.07 32.89 2.40
CA TYR A 353 3.33 33.57 2.09
C TYR A 353 3.89 33.10 0.75
N GLY A 354 3.94 34.02 -0.21
CA GLY A 354 4.69 33.90 -1.46
C GLY A 354 6.15 34.34 -1.30
N LYS A 355 7.02 33.86 -2.19
CA LYS A 355 8.48 34.08 -2.21
C LYS A 355 8.87 35.57 -2.26
N GLY A 356 9.83 35.96 -1.42
CA GLY A 356 10.78 37.05 -1.71
C GLY A 356 10.80 38.27 -0.77
N SER A 357 11.17 38.11 0.51
CA SER A 357 12.03 39.02 1.31
C SER A 357 12.12 38.49 2.76
N PRO A 358 13.24 38.71 3.49
CA PRO A 358 13.46 38.06 4.78
C PRO A 358 12.75 38.83 5.90
N TRP A 359 12.01 38.09 6.71
CA TRP A 359 11.57 38.53 8.03
C TRP A 359 12.76 39.09 8.84
N LYS A 360 12.62 40.30 9.40
CA LYS A 360 13.70 41.01 10.14
C LYS A 360 13.47 41.11 11.64
N GLY A 361 12.73 40.17 12.22
CA GLY A 361 12.63 40.02 13.66
C GLY A 361 11.51 40.84 14.31
N PRO A 362 11.53 40.96 15.64
CA PRO A 362 10.35 41.28 16.46
C PRO A 362 9.76 42.69 16.31
N GLU A 363 10.36 43.55 15.49
CA GLU A 363 9.94 44.95 15.29
C GLU A 363 8.78 45.08 14.27
N ASP A 364 8.46 44.01 13.52
CA ASP A 364 7.38 43.95 12.53
C ASP A 364 6.03 43.41 13.10
N LEU A 365 5.84 43.50 14.42
CA LEU A 365 4.57 43.16 15.09
C LEU A 365 3.90 44.38 15.72
#